data_AF-A0A7R9MR97-F1
#
_entry.id   AF-A0A7R9MR97-F1
#
_cell.length_a   1.000
_cell.length_b   1.000
_cell.length_c   1.000
_cell.angle_alpha   90.00
_cell.angle_beta   90.00
_cell.angle_gamma   90.00
#
_symmetry.space_group_name_H-M   'P 1'
#
loop_
_entity.id
_entity.type
_entity.pdbx_description
1 polymer ?
#
loop_
_entity_poly.entity_id
_entity_poly.type
_entity_poly.pdbx_seq_one_letter_code
_entity_poly.pdbx_strand_id
1 'polypeptide(L)'
;MSSDLSAFLSDKCVLITGGTGFVGKALVEKILRSVPDVKTVFLLLRPKSGQTAEKRLKQLLANPVFDAIRRLDAQQLTKVVAVCGDVTHEELGLNPLDRHALQDAVHVVFNCAATIRFDEPLRRALQLNVVSAQRLLRLVQSFARIEAVVHVSTAYCTRDKRDVRESVEAEGVSVERLLDASEWLEAELLEGVAKRQLFGERHSSYHFTKSLAEGVFA
;
A
#
# COMPACT_ATOMS: atom_id res chain seq x y z
N MET A 1 -10.52 13.83 25.23
CA MET A 1 -11.32 12.69 24.75
C MET A 1 -10.47 11.95 23.73
N SER A 2 -10.25 10.65 23.92
CA SER A 2 -9.56 9.83 22.91
C SER A 2 -10.43 9.81 21.64
N SER A 3 -9.86 10.13 20.49
CA SER A 3 -10.58 9.98 19.21
C SER A 3 -10.86 8.51 18.94
N ASP A 4 -11.92 8.18 18.19
CA ASP A 4 -12.25 6.79 17.81
C ASP A 4 -11.05 6.04 17.21
N LEU A 5 -10.21 6.73 16.43
CA LEU A 5 -8.95 6.19 15.90
C LEU A 5 -7.95 5.78 16.99
N SER A 6 -7.82 6.59 18.04
CA SER A 6 -6.89 6.32 19.14
C SER A 6 -7.39 5.19 20.02
N ALA A 7 -8.70 5.10 20.26
CA ALA A 7 -9.29 3.95 20.93
C ALA A 7 -9.10 2.68 20.09
N PHE A 8 -9.34 2.75 18.78
CA PHE A 8 -9.21 1.60 17.89
C PHE A 8 -7.75 1.12 17.74
N LEU A 9 -6.76 2.01 17.69
CA LEU A 9 -5.34 1.63 17.47
C LEU A 9 -4.52 1.48 18.77
N SER A 10 -5.11 1.68 19.95
CA SER A 10 -4.43 1.47 21.23
C SER A 10 -3.92 0.03 21.34
N ASP A 11 -2.67 -0.14 21.77
CA ASP A 11 -1.98 -1.43 21.98
C ASP A 11 -1.85 -2.32 20.74
N LYS A 12 -2.22 -1.81 19.55
CA LYS A 12 -2.16 -2.55 18.29
C LYS A 12 -0.81 -2.38 17.60
N CYS A 13 -0.44 -3.43 16.86
CA CYS A 13 0.63 -3.35 15.88
C CYS A 13 0.06 -3.12 14.48
N VAL A 14 0.63 -2.17 13.76
CA VAL A 14 0.20 -1.74 12.43
C VAL A 14 1.29 -2.05 11.41
N LEU A 15 0.94 -2.66 10.28
CA LEU A 15 1.84 -2.80 9.12
C LEU A 15 1.46 -1.78 8.05
N ILE A 16 2.44 -1.03 7.53
CA ILE A 16 2.21 -0.04 6.48
C ILE A 16 3.12 -0.32 5.29
N THR A 17 2.53 -0.52 4.12
CA THR A 17 3.26 -0.51 2.83
C THR A 17 3.27 0.92 2.28
N GLY A 18 4.31 1.29 1.54
CA GLY A 18 4.39 2.63 0.95
C GLY A 18 4.63 3.76 1.98
N GLY A 19 5.10 3.45 3.19
CA GLY A 19 5.35 4.42 4.27
C GLY A 19 6.37 5.52 3.96
N THR A 20 7.17 5.37 2.90
CA THR A 20 8.10 6.42 2.42
C THR A 20 7.48 7.39 1.41
N GLY A 21 6.29 7.07 0.88
CA GLY A 21 5.53 7.92 -0.03
C GLY A 21 4.88 9.12 0.67
N PHE A 22 4.22 9.98 -0.10
CA PHE A 22 3.60 11.20 0.41
C PHE A 22 2.52 10.92 1.47
N VAL A 23 1.52 10.12 1.12
CA VAL A 23 0.44 9.73 2.05
C VAL A 23 0.96 8.84 3.16
N GLY A 24 1.80 7.85 2.82
CA GLY A 24 2.33 6.88 3.79
C GLY A 24 3.07 7.53 4.97
N LYS A 25 3.97 8.49 4.71
CA LYS A 25 4.70 9.16 5.81
C LYS A 25 3.80 10.04 6.68
N ALA A 26 2.81 10.70 6.07
CA ALA A 26 1.82 11.49 6.79
C ALA A 26 0.94 10.60 7.66
N LEU A 27 0.58 9.39 7.19
CA LEU A 27 -0.13 8.38 7.97
C LEU A 27 0.70 7.93 9.18
N VAL A 28 2.00 7.63 8.99
CA VAL A 28 2.89 7.28 10.10
C VAL A 28 2.96 8.39 11.14
N GLU A 29 3.18 9.64 10.71
CA GLU A 29 3.16 10.81 11.60
C GLU A 29 1.84 10.90 12.37
N LYS A 30 0.71 10.79 11.67
CA LYS A 30 -0.62 10.93 12.26
C LYS A 30 -0.88 9.87 13.32
N ILE A 31 -0.52 8.62 13.06
CA ILE A 31 -0.65 7.50 14.02
C ILE A 31 0.20 7.79 15.26
N LEU A 32 1.49 8.09 15.08
CA LEU A 32 2.41 8.32 16.21
C LEU A 32 2.02 9.53 17.05
N ARG A 33 1.52 10.60 16.44
CA ARG A 33 1.09 11.81 17.17
C ARG A 33 -0.28 11.66 17.83
N SER A 34 -1.20 10.93 17.21
CA SER A 34 -2.61 10.86 17.66
C SER A 34 -2.92 9.63 18.51
N VAL A 35 -2.06 8.62 18.49
CA VAL A 35 -2.25 7.35 19.21
C VAL A 35 -0.99 7.06 20.05
N PRO A 36 -0.80 7.73 21.20
CA PRO A 36 0.39 7.55 22.04
C PRO A 36 0.57 6.13 22.58
N ASP A 37 -0.46 5.29 22.52
CA ASP A 37 -0.45 3.91 23.00
C ASP A 37 -0.39 2.88 21.86
N VAL A 38 -0.17 3.30 20.60
CA VAL A 38 0.11 2.34 19.52
C VAL A 38 1.36 1.54 19.89
N LYS A 39 1.29 0.21 19.76
CA LYS A 39 2.35 -0.69 20.22
C LYS A 39 3.54 -0.69 19.29
N THR A 40 3.31 -0.91 17.99
CA THR A 40 4.38 -0.96 16.99
C THR A 40 3.84 -0.56 15.62
N VAL A 41 4.62 0.24 14.88
CA VAL A 41 4.34 0.57 13.48
C VAL A 41 5.43 -0.08 12.61
N PHE A 42 5.11 -1.24 12.03
CA PHE A 42 5.96 -1.91 11.07
C PHE A 42 5.88 -1.21 9.71
N LEU A 43 7.03 -0.84 9.15
CA LEU A 43 7.13 -0.26 7.81
C LEU A 43 7.81 -1.24 6.87
N LEU A 44 7.09 -1.70 5.85
CA LEU A 44 7.68 -2.48 4.78
C LEU A 44 8.52 -1.55 3.89
N LEU A 45 9.83 -1.73 3.93
CA LEU A 45 10.80 -0.90 3.23
C LEU A 45 11.59 -1.72 2.22
N ARG A 46 11.36 -1.44 0.94
CA ARG A 46 12.13 -2.00 -0.17
C ARG A 46 13.62 -1.66 -0.05
N PRO A 47 14.55 -2.62 -0.07
CA PRO A 47 15.96 -2.30 -0.14
C PRO A 47 16.26 -1.55 -1.44
N LYS A 48 17.19 -0.60 -1.41
CA LYS A 48 17.75 0.04 -2.61
C LYS A 48 19.24 -0.23 -2.64
N SER A 49 19.86 -0.21 -3.82
CA SER A 49 21.30 -0.39 -3.95
C SER A 49 22.06 0.53 -2.97
N GLY A 50 22.88 -0.07 -2.09
CA GLY A 50 23.63 0.63 -1.05
C GLY A 50 22.84 1.09 0.20
N GLN A 51 21.54 0.83 0.31
CA GLN A 51 20.69 1.29 1.41
C GLN A 51 19.83 0.16 2.00
N THR A 52 20.13 -0.18 3.26
CA THR A 52 19.35 -1.12 4.07
C THR A 52 18.01 -0.51 4.50
N ALA A 53 17.07 -1.35 4.93
CA ALA A 53 15.76 -0.91 5.42
C ALA A 53 15.91 0.07 6.61
N GLU A 54 16.86 -0.18 7.51
CA GLU A 54 17.15 0.65 8.68
C GLU A 54 17.71 2.02 8.28
N LYS A 55 18.60 2.08 7.28
CA LYS A 55 19.11 3.35 6.74
C LYS A 55 17.95 4.18 6.14
N ARG A 56 17.07 3.53 5.37
CA ARG A 56 15.89 4.17 4.79
C ARG A 56 14.92 4.66 5.87
N LEU A 57 14.73 3.89 6.94
CA LEU A 57 13.92 4.29 8.09
C LEU A 57 14.51 5.53 8.77
N LYS A 58 15.83 5.55 9.04
CA LYS A 58 16.50 6.71 9.64
C LYS A 58 16.29 7.98 8.80
N GLN A 59 16.44 7.88 7.48
CA GLN A 59 16.18 8.99 6.56
C GLN A 59 14.72 9.44 6.57
N LEU A 60 13.77 8.50 6.60
CA LEU A 60 12.35 8.80 6.69
C LEU A 60 12.04 9.55 7.98
N LEU A 61 12.49 9.02 9.12
CA LEU A 61 12.25 9.63 10.42
C LEU A 61 12.93 10.99 10.55
N ALA A 62 14.05 11.25 9.86
CA ALA A 62 14.68 12.58 9.80
C ALA A 62 13.88 13.62 8.98
N ASN A 63 12.83 13.22 8.26
CA ASN A 63 12.01 14.14 7.47
C ASN A 63 11.31 15.19 8.38
N PRO A 64 11.17 16.46 7.95
CA PRO A 64 10.53 17.52 8.73
C PRO A 64 9.08 17.23 9.17
N VAL A 65 8.38 16.33 8.47
CA VAL A 65 7.01 15.92 8.86
C VAL A 65 6.98 15.37 10.31
N PHE A 66 8.08 14.80 10.79
CA PHE A 66 8.21 14.27 12.15
C PHE A 66 8.75 15.27 13.18
N ASP A 67 8.98 16.54 12.81
CA ASP A 67 9.53 17.57 13.72
C ASP A 67 8.64 17.83 14.93
N ALA A 68 7.32 17.80 14.74
CA ALA A 68 6.38 17.99 15.84
C ALA A 68 6.51 16.86 16.88
N ILE A 69 6.60 15.60 16.43
CA ILE A 69 6.79 14.45 17.31
C ILE A 69 8.13 14.54 18.03
N ARG A 70 9.23 14.88 17.33
CA ARG A 70 10.55 15.07 17.97
C ARG A 70 10.52 16.09 19.11
N ARG A 71 9.76 17.18 18.95
CA ARG A 71 9.66 18.24 19.97
C ARG A 71 8.77 17.84 21.14
N LEU A 72 7.69 17.09 20.89
CA LEU A 72 6.69 16.75 21.90
C LEU A 72 7.03 15.46 22.66
N ASP A 73 7.33 14.38 21.93
CA ASP A 73 7.73 13.09 22.47
C ASP A 73 8.51 12.28 21.42
N ALA A 74 9.84 12.43 21.45
CA ALA A 74 10.72 11.71 20.56
C ALA A 74 10.69 10.18 20.75
N GLN A 75 10.21 9.67 21.91
CA GLN A 75 10.13 8.24 22.16
C GLN A 75 9.10 7.56 21.26
N GLN A 76 8.07 8.28 20.79
CA GLN A 76 7.10 7.72 19.83
C GLN A 76 7.78 7.21 18.56
N LEU A 77 8.89 7.84 18.12
CA LEU A 77 9.60 7.42 16.91
C LEU A 77 10.26 6.03 17.06
N THR A 78 10.53 5.59 18.30
CA THR A 78 11.14 4.27 18.56
C THR A 78 10.17 3.11 18.29
N LYS A 79 8.88 3.39 18.21
CA LYS A 79 7.82 2.42 17.88
C LYS A 79 7.78 2.04 16.41
N VAL A 80 8.53 2.75 15.55
CA VAL A 80 8.59 2.47 14.12
C VAL A 80 9.68 1.45 13.86
N VAL A 81 9.30 0.29 13.33
CA VAL A 81 10.21 -0.82 13.04
C VAL A 81 10.28 -1.01 11.52
N ALA A 82 11.49 -1.01 10.98
CA ALA A 82 11.73 -1.31 9.58
C ALA A 82 11.60 -2.81 9.36
N VAL A 83 10.87 -3.20 8.32
CA VAL A 83 10.84 -4.59 7.83
C VAL A 83 11.31 -4.59 6.39
N CYS A 84 12.31 -5.40 6.08
CA CYS A 84 12.83 -5.50 4.72
C CYS A 84 11.86 -6.29 3.85
N GLY A 85 11.42 -5.72 2.74
CA GLY A 85 10.57 -6.43 1.78
C GLY A 85 10.10 -5.56 0.62
N ASP A 86 9.59 -6.21 -0.42
CA ASP A 86 9.07 -5.60 -1.64
C ASP A 86 7.74 -6.25 -2.04
N VAL A 87 6.72 -5.41 -2.19
CA VAL A 87 5.36 -5.84 -2.55
C VAL A 87 5.28 -6.50 -3.93
N THR A 88 6.31 -6.37 -4.77
CA THR A 88 6.37 -7.04 -6.07
C THR A 88 6.87 -8.48 -6.01
N HIS A 89 7.26 -8.98 -4.83
CA HIS A 89 7.70 -10.36 -4.64
C HIS A 89 6.63 -11.18 -3.90
N GLU A 90 6.63 -12.49 -4.13
CA GLU A 90 5.83 -13.41 -3.32
C GLU A 90 6.16 -13.25 -1.83
N GLU A 91 5.15 -13.41 -0.97
CA GLU A 91 5.24 -13.17 0.47
C GLU A 91 5.86 -11.79 0.82
N LEU A 92 5.71 -10.81 -0.09
CA LEU A 92 6.30 -9.47 -0.02
C LEU A 92 7.83 -9.46 0.11
N GLY A 93 8.51 -10.52 -0.31
CA GLY A 93 9.97 -10.65 -0.18
C GLY A 93 10.47 -10.69 1.26
N LEU A 94 9.60 -11.01 2.22
CA LEU A 94 9.94 -11.14 3.63
C LEU A 94 10.80 -12.38 3.83
N ASN A 95 11.79 -12.29 4.71
CA ASN A 95 12.43 -13.51 5.22
C ASN A 95 11.45 -14.26 6.15
N PRO A 96 11.64 -15.56 6.37
CA PRO A 96 10.72 -16.35 7.20
C PRO A 96 10.56 -15.79 8.62
N LEU A 97 11.61 -15.28 9.27
CA LEU A 97 11.52 -14.78 10.64
C LEU A 97 10.63 -13.54 10.74
N ASP A 98 10.86 -12.55 9.87
CA ASP A 98 10.05 -11.33 9.81
C ASP A 98 8.60 -11.65 9.45
N ARG A 99 8.39 -12.61 8.53
CA ARG A 99 7.06 -13.05 8.16
C ARG A 99 6.29 -13.62 9.36
N HIS A 100 6.87 -14.55 10.11
CA HIS A 100 6.23 -15.11 11.30
C HIS A 100 5.98 -14.04 12.36
N ALA A 101 6.94 -13.15 12.60
CA ALA A 101 6.77 -12.05 13.54
C ALA A 101 5.59 -11.13 13.18
N LEU A 102 5.41 -10.82 11.88
CA LEU A 102 4.28 -10.04 11.40
C LEU A 102 2.95 -10.80 11.50
N GLN A 103 2.94 -12.08 11.12
CA GLN A 103 1.76 -12.96 11.21
C GLN A 103 1.20 -13.02 12.62
N ASP A 104 2.08 -13.10 13.62
CA ASP A 104 1.66 -13.14 15.02
C ASP A 104 1.25 -11.75 15.52
N ALA A 105 1.98 -10.68 15.18
CA ALA A 105 1.84 -9.40 15.86
C ALA A 105 0.83 -8.43 15.24
N VAL A 106 0.61 -8.45 13.93
CA VAL A 106 -0.09 -7.36 13.21
C VAL A 106 -1.61 -7.46 13.35
N HIS A 107 -2.23 -6.32 13.68
CA HIS A 107 -3.68 -6.17 13.84
C HIS A 107 -4.30 -5.37 12.69
N VAL A 108 -3.57 -4.38 12.16
CA VAL A 108 -4.08 -3.49 11.11
C VAL A 108 -3.04 -3.34 10.01
N VAL A 109 -3.48 -3.43 8.76
CA VAL A 109 -2.62 -3.25 7.59
C VAL A 109 -3.10 -2.04 6.80
N PHE A 110 -2.20 -1.10 6.50
CA PHE A 110 -2.45 -0.02 5.54
C PHE A 110 -1.65 -0.28 4.26
N ASN A 111 -2.37 -0.50 3.16
CA ASN A 111 -1.78 -0.64 1.85
C ASN A 111 -1.73 0.72 1.12
N CYS A 112 -0.61 1.42 1.27
CA CYS A 112 -0.36 2.69 0.55
C CYS A 112 0.65 2.55 -0.60
N ALA A 113 1.22 1.36 -0.81
CA ALA A 113 2.13 1.12 -1.92
C ALA A 113 1.37 1.05 -3.25
N ALA A 114 1.79 1.88 -4.20
CA ALA A 114 1.32 1.88 -5.59
C ALA A 114 2.37 2.58 -6.46
N THR A 115 2.35 2.32 -7.76
CA THR A 115 2.86 3.30 -8.72
C THR A 115 1.78 4.36 -8.95
N ILE A 116 2.19 5.63 -8.91
CA ILE A 116 1.32 6.79 -9.17
C ILE A 116 1.70 7.49 -10.48
N ARG A 117 2.57 6.86 -11.27
CA ARG A 117 3.08 7.40 -12.53
C ARG A 117 2.01 7.23 -13.61
N PHE A 118 1.60 8.34 -14.22
CA PHE A 118 0.59 8.30 -15.28
C PHE A 118 1.14 7.75 -16.62
N ASP A 119 2.46 7.69 -16.75
CA ASP A 119 3.20 7.16 -17.90
C ASP A 119 3.68 5.71 -17.70
N GLU A 120 3.29 5.04 -16.61
CA GLU A 120 3.70 3.66 -16.35
C GLU A 120 3.08 2.68 -17.38
N PRO A 121 3.85 1.79 -18.02
CA PRO A 121 3.29 0.74 -18.87
C PRO A 121 2.29 -0.12 -18.12
N LEU A 122 1.19 -0.51 -18.77
CA LEU A 122 0.09 -1.25 -18.16
C LEU A 122 0.57 -2.53 -17.47
N ARG A 123 1.41 -3.33 -18.12
CA ARG A 123 2.01 -4.54 -17.54
C ARG A 123 2.67 -4.25 -16.19
N ARG A 124 3.41 -3.14 -16.09
CA ARG A 124 4.11 -2.76 -14.87
C ARG A 124 3.14 -2.19 -13.83
N ALA A 125 2.16 -1.40 -14.24
CA ALA A 125 1.12 -0.88 -13.37
C ALA A 125 0.26 -2.01 -12.74
N LEU A 126 -0.09 -3.04 -13.52
CA LEU A 126 -0.79 -4.23 -13.03
C LEU A 126 -0.01 -4.94 -11.92
N GLN A 127 1.30 -5.16 -12.14
CA GLN A 127 2.16 -5.79 -11.14
C GLN A 127 2.28 -4.96 -9.86
N LEU A 128 2.38 -3.63 -10.00
CA LEU A 128 2.62 -2.72 -8.86
C LEU A 128 1.35 -2.36 -8.07
N ASN A 129 0.19 -2.33 -8.71
CA ASN A 129 -1.06 -1.87 -8.08
C ASN A 129 -2.02 -3.04 -7.77
N VAL A 130 -2.10 -4.04 -8.65
CA VAL A 130 -3.08 -5.13 -8.56
C VAL A 130 -2.47 -6.40 -7.97
N VAL A 131 -1.40 -6.92 -8.59
CA VAL A 131 -0.77 -8.17 -8.12
C VAL A 131 -0.14 -7.99 -6.74
N SER A 132 0.47 -6.83 -6.48
CA SER A 132 1.00 -6.49 -5.15
C SER A 132 -0.08 -6.48 -4.07
N ALA A 133 -1.29 -5.99 -4.38
CA ALA A 133 -2.44 -6.00 -3.49
C ALA A 133 -2.94 -7.44 -3.24
N GLN A 134 -3.03 -8.26 -4.28
CA GLN A 134 -3.37 -9.68 -4.15
C GLN A 134 -2.36 -10.43 -3.28
N ARG A 135 -1.06 -10.20 -3.48
CA ARG A 135 0.01 -10.78 -2.66
C ARG A 135 -0.08 -10.36 -1.20
N LEU A 136 -0.33 -9.08 -0.94
CA LEU A 136 -0.54 -8.57 0.40
C LEU A 136 -1.73 -9.26 1.08
N LEU A 137 -2.88 -9.34 0.41
CA LEU A 137 -4.06 -10.00 0.98
C LEU A 137 -3.82 -11.49 1.24
N ARG A 138 -3.19 -12.21 0.30
CA ARG A 138 -2.80 -13.62 0.51
C ARG A 138 -1.91 -13.80 1.73
N LEU A 139 -0.94 -12.91 1.94
CA LEU A 139 -0.10 -12.96 3.12
C LEU A 139 -0.92 -12.69 4.39
N VAL A 140 -1.76 -11.65 4.39
CA VAL A 140 -2.52 -11.21 5.56
C VAL A 140 -3.58 -12.22 6.00
N GLN A 141 -4.06 -13.09 5.10
CA GLN A 141 -4.93 -14.21 5.47
C GLN A 141 -4.31 -15.16 6.50
N SER A 142 -2.98 -15.20 6.60
CA SER A 142 -2.27 -16.00 7.60
C SER A 142 -2.04 -15.30 8.94
N PHE A 143 -2.49 -14.04 9.09
CA PHE A 143 -2.22 -13.25 10.30
C PHE A 143 -3.22 -13.61 11.40
N ALA A 144 -2.71 -13.98 12.58
CA ALA A 144 -3.54 -14.50 13.67
C ALA A 144 -4.42 -13.45 14.35
N ARG A 145 -4.08 -12.16 14.20
CA ARG A 145 -4.70 -11.04 14.93
C ARG A 145 -5.29 -9.96 14.01
N ILE A 146 -5.43 -10.23 12.72
CA ILE A 146 -5.88 -9.21 11.77
C ILE A 146 -7.32 -8.77 12.05
N GLU A 147 -7.51 -7.45 12.18
CA GLU A 147 -8.80 -6.82 12.42
C GLU A 147 -9.23 -5.94 11.25
N ALA A 148 -8.28 -5.32 10.54
CA ALA A 148 -8.59 -4.45 9.41
C ALA A 148 -7.46 -4.42 8.37
N VAL A 149 -7.84 -4.37 7.10
CA VAL A 149 -6.96 -4.05 5.98
C VAL A 149 -7.53 -2.84 5.24
N VAL A 150 -6.76 -1.77 5.19
CA VAL A 150 -7.15 -0.48 4.59
C VAL A 150 -6.36 -0.26 3.32
N HIS A 151 -7.04 -0.23 2.17
CA HIS A 151 -6.41 0.10 0.89
C HIS A 151 -6.58 1.58 0.56
N VAL A 152 -5.47 2.27 0.25
CA VAL A 152 -5.53 3.65 -0.23
C VAL A 152 -5.70 3.63 -1.74
N SER A 153 -6.89 3.99 -2.21
CA SER A 153 -7.18 4.17 -3.63
C SER A 153 -7.02 5.62 -4.10
N THR A 154 -7.69 6.00 -5.19
CA THR A 154 -7.64 7.33 -5.77
C THR A 154 -9.00 7.70 -6.34
N ALA A 155 -9.50 8.91 -6.06
CA ALA A 155 -10.74 9.40 -6.67
C ALA A 155 -10.67 9.49 -8.21
N TYR A 156 -9.47 9.39 -8.80
CA TYR A 156 -9.31 9.36 -10.25
C TYR A 156 -9.61 8.00 -10.89
N CYS A 157 -9.88 6.94 -10.12
CA CYS A 157 -10.27 5.63 -10.66
C CYS A 157 -11.67 5.67 -11.31
N THR A 158 -12.54 6.59 -10.87
CA THR A 158 -13.92 6.79 -11.34
C THR A 158 -14.08 7.99 -12.29
N ARG A 159 -13.02 8.34 -13.04
CA ARG A 159 -13.01 9.49 -13.97
C ARG A 159 -14.10 9.42 -15.04
N ASP A 160 -14.52 8.22 -15.38
CA ASP A 160 -15.57 7.85 -16.32
C ASP A 160 -16.99 7.98 -15.73
N LYS A 161 -17.10 8.32 -14.43
CA LYS A 161 -18.38 8.45 -13.74
C LYS A 161 -18.72 9.91 -13.48
N ARG A 162 -19.96 10.28 -13.81
CA ARG A 162 -20.52 11.60 -13.51
C ARG A 162 -20.87 11.76 -12.03
N ASP A 163 -21.45 10.72 -11.44
CA ASP A 163 -21.83 10.67 -10.03
C ASP A 163 -20.97 9.63 -9.31
N VAL A 164 -20.09 10.09 -8.42
CA VAL A 164 -19.19 9.23 -7.64
C VAL A 164 -19.83 8.94 -6.29
N ARG A 165 -20.04 7.65 -5.99
CA ARG A 165 -20.56 7.16 -4.70
C ARG A 165 -19.47 6.40 -3.95
N GLU A 166 -19.63 6.26 -2.63
CA GLU A 166 -18.76 5.43 -1.79
C GLU A 166 -19.07 3.93 -1.98
N SER A 167 -18.89 3.44 -3.20
CA SER A 167 -19.12 2.06 -3.59
C SER A 167 -18.04 1.59 -4.55
N VAL A 168 -17.49 0.40 -4.30
CA VAL A 168 -16.57 -0.26 -5.23
C VAL A 168 -17.40 -0.95 -6.30
N GLU A 169 -17.13 -0.63 -7.57
CA GLU A 169 -17.74 -1.32 -8.71
C GLU A 169 -16.69 -2.19 -9.38
N ALA A 170 -17.07 -3.43 -9.69
CA ALA A 170 -16.19 -4.33 -10.41
C ALA A 170 -15.93 -3.81 -11.82
N GLU A 171 -14.67 -3.84 -12.24
CA GLU A 171 -14.33 -3.67 -13.65
C GLU A 171 -14.95 -4.82 -14.45
N GLY A 172 -15.47 -4.53 -15.65
CA GLY A 172 -16.04 -5.53 -16.55
C GLY A 172 -15.02 -6.51 -17.16
N VAL A 173 -13.83 -6.62 -16.58
CA VAL A 173 -12.71 -7.45 -17.05
C VAL A 173 -12.11 -8.26 -15.90
N SER A 174 -11.85 -9.54 -16.15
CA SER A 174 -11.14 -10.40 -15.19
C SER A 174 -9.68 -9.99 -15.09
N VAL A 175 -9.22 -9.79 -13.84
CA VAL A 175 -7.83 -9.50 -13.52
C VAL A 175 -6.92 -10.62 -14.01
N GLU A 176 -7.32 -11.89 -13.84
CA GLU A 176 -6.56 -13.06 -14.23
C GLU A 176 -6.33 -13.10 -15.74
N ARG A 177 -7.39 -12.89 -16.53
CA ARG A 177 -7.30 -12.84 -18.00
C ARG A 177 -6.45 -11.67 -18.48
N LEU A 178 -6.56 -10.53 -17.81
CA LEU A 178 -5.76 -9.36 -18.15
C LEU A 178 -4.28 -9.57 -17.84
N LEU A 179 -3.96 -10.23 -16.72
CA LEU A 179 -2.60 -10.59 -16.35
C LEU A 179 -2.01 -11.58 -17.37
N ASP A 180 -2.72 -12.65 -17.70
CA ASP A 180 -2.32 -13.62 -18.72
C ASP A 180 -2.04 -12.93 -20.05
N ALA A 181 -3.01 -12.15 -20.56
CA ALA A 181 -2.84 -11.37 -21.78
C ALA A 181 -1.63 -10.43 -21.71
N SER A 182 -1.40 -9.80 -20.55
CA SER A 182 -0.25 -8.92 -20.37
C SER A 182 1.09 -9.63 -20.46
N GLU A 183 1.18 -10.93 -20.19
CA GLU A 183 2.45 -11.67 -20.22
C GLU A 183 2.92 -11.97 -21.63
N TRP A 184 2.01 -12.31 -22.55
CA TRP A 184 2.36 -12.73 -23.91
C TRP A 184 2.11 -11.67 -24.99
N LEU A 185 1.24 -10.68 -24.76
CA LEU A 185 1.02 -9.60 -25.73
C LEU A 185 2.27 -8.72 -25.88
N GLU A 186 2.56 -8.33 -27.12
CA GLU A 186 3.57 -7.32 -27.43
C GLU A 186 3.18 -5.96 -26.80
N ALA A 187 4.18 -5.19 -26.36
CA ALA A 187 3.94 -4.04 -25.48
C ALA A 187 3.11 -2.95 -26.17
N GLU A 188 3.41 -2.61 -27.43
CA GLU A 188 2.66 -1.60 -28.18
C GLU A 188 1.22 -2.05 -28.43
N LEU A 189 1.02 -3.32 -28.76
CA LEU A 189 -0.31 -3.90 -28.91
C LEU A 189 -1.12 -3.86 -27.60
N LEU A 190 -0.51 -4.24 -26.47
CA LEU A 190 -1.16 -4.20 -25.15
C LEU A 190 -1.60 -2.77 -24.79
N GLU A 191 -0.71 -1.80 -24.95
CA GLU A 191 -1.03 -0.39 -24.70
C GLU A 191 -2.13 0.12 -25.65
N GLY A 192 -2.06 -0.25 -26.93
CA GLY A 192 -3.05 0.12 -27.92
C GLY A 192 -4.44 -0.46 -27.65
N VAL A 193 -4.53 -1.71 -27.20
CA VAL A 193 -5.80 -2.32 -26.78
C VAL A 193 -6.30 -1.67 -25.50
N ALA A 194 -5.44 -1.50 -24.50
CA ALA A 194 -5.82 -0.94 -23.21
C ALA A 194 -6.40 0.48 -23.32
N LYS A 195 -5.72 1.36 -24.07
CA LYS A 195 -6.18 2.74 -24.28
C LYS A 195 -7.51 2.82 -25.01
N ARG A 196 -7.78 1.89 -25.93
CA ARG A 196 -9.01 1.89 -26.74
C ARG A 196 -10.19 1.18 -26.09
N GLN A 197 -9.93 0.15 -25.29
CA GLN A 197 -10.96 -0.79 -24.85
C GLN A 197 -11.10 -0.88 -23.32
N LEU A 198 -10.06 -0.56 -22.55
CA LEU A 198 -10.07 -0.79 -21.09
C LEU A 198 -10.15 0.50 -20.29
N PHE A 199 -9.41 1.54 -20.70
CA PHE A 199 -9.34 2.75 -19.90
C PHE A 199 -10.64 3.57 -19.94
N GLY A 200 -11.47 3.45 -20.98
CA GLY A 200 -12.64 4.30 -21.14
C GLY A 200 -12.24 5.78 -21.19
N GLU A 201 -12.88 6.63 -20.40
CA GLU A 201 -12.50 8.06 -20.27
C GLU A 201 -11.25 8.28 -19.41
N ARG A 202 -10.68 7.23 -18.82
CA ARG A 202 -9.47 7.33 -18.02
C ARG A 202 -8.25 7.52 -18.92
N HIS A 203 -7.36 8.44 -18.56
CA HIS A 203 -6.21 8.79 -19.40
C HIS A 203 -4.93 7.98 -19.12
N SER A 204 -4.93 7.05 -18.16
CA SER A 204 -3.71 6.36 -17.76
C SER A 204 -3.97 4.96 -17.18
N SER A 205 -2.95 4.11 -17.31
CA SER A 205 -2.87 2.81 -16.65
C SER A 205 -3.01 2.92 -15.12
N TYR A 206 -2.54 4.02 -14.53
CA TYR A 206 -2.69 4.29 -13.10
C TYR A 206 -4.16 4.32 -12.68
N HIS A 207 -5.01 5.11 -13.32
CA HIS A 207 -6.42 5.21 -12.96
C HIS A 207 -7.12 3.85 -13.05
N PHE A 208 -6.89 3.15 -14.16
CA PHE A 208 -7.49 1.85 -14.43
C PHE A 208 -7.03 0.79 -13.42
N THR A 209 -5.72 0.67 -13.19
CA THR A 209 -5.19 -0.33 -12.25
C THR A 209 -5.50 -0.03 -10.79
N LYS A 210 -5.76 1.23 -10.43
CA LYS A 210 -6.29 1.57 -9.10
C LYS A 210 -7.73 1.12 -8.93
N SER A 211 -8.57 1.25 -9.96
CA SER A 211 -9.92 0.69 -9.95
C SER A 211 -9.91 -0.84 -9.82
N LEU A 212 -9.07 -1.52 -10.62
CA LEU A 212 -8.87 -2.98 -10.49
C LEU A 212 -8.39 -3.37 -9.08
N ALA A 213 -7.52 -2.57 -8.47
CA ALA A 213 -7.03 -2.83 -7.12
C ALA A 213 -8.13 -2.66 -6.07
N GLU A 214 -9.10 -1.76 -6.24
CA GLU A 214 -10.27 -1.68 -5.33
C GLU A 214 -11.06 -2.98 -5.34
N GLY A 215 -11.30 -3.56 -6.52
CA GLY A 215 -11.99 -4.84 -6.67
C GLY A 215 -11.27 -6.03 -6.03
N VAL A 216 -9.99 -5.91 -5.69
CA VAL A 216 -9.25 -6.93 -4.94
C VAL A 216 -9.62 -6.92 -3.44
N PHE A 217 -10.09 -5.79 -2.91
CA PHE A 217 -10.47 -5.62 -1.51
C PHE A 217 -11.99 -5.61 -1.27
N ALA A 218 -12.80 -5.68 -2.33
CA ALA A 218 -14.27 -5.74 -2.26
C ALA A 218 -14.76 -7.19 -2.18
#